data_AF-A0A927L111-F1
#
_entry.id   AF-A0A927L111-F1
#
_cell.length_a   1.000
_cell.length_b   1.000
_cell.length_c   1.000
_cell.angle_alpha   90.00
_cell.angle_beta   90.00
_cell.angle_gamma   90.00
#
_symmetry.space_group_name_H-M   'P 1'
#
loop_
_entity.id
_entity.type
_entity.pdbx_description
1 polymer ?
#
loop_
_entity_poly.entity_id
_entity_poly.type
_entity_poly.pdbx_seq_one_letter_code
_entity_poly.pdbx_strand_id
1 'polypeptide(L)' 'MTGRTLPTVWCLTPDERDGKRCVWCGAELGDDAIPAGIAVGYWGAHNRSVAVYECAAHTPTAEPGDAT' A
#
# COMPACT_ATOMS: atom_id res chain seq x y z
N MET A 1 -7.14 -2.33 14.86
CA MET A 1 -6.72 -1.73 13.58
C MET A 1 -7.96 -1.16 12.90
N THR A 2 -8.11 0.16 12.85
CA THR A 2 -9.12 0.79 12.00
C THR A 2 -8.68 0.52 10.55
N GLY A 3 -9.28 -0.51 9.93
CA GLY A 3 -8.89 -0.96 8.60
C GLY A 3 -9.16 0.15 7.59
N ARG A 4 -8.11 0.87 7.19
CA ARG A 4 -8.22 1.83 6.09
C ARG A 4 -8.41 1.02 4.82
N THR A 5 -9.49 1.29 4.11
CA THR A 5 -9.73 0.67 2.81
C THR A 5 -8.74 1.24 1.80
N LEU A 6 -8.00 0.36 1.13
CA LEU A 6 -7.09 0.78 0.07
C LEU A 6 -7.88 1.44 -1.08
N PRO A 7 -7.37 2.52 -1.67
CA PRO A 7 -7.91 3.04 -2.92
C PRO A 7 -7.81 1.98 -4.02
N THR A 8 -8.74 2.03 -4.97
CA THR A 8 -8.65 1.21 -6.18
C THR A 8 -7.45 1.64 -7.02
N VAL A 9 -6.93 0.74 -7.87
CA VAL A 9 -5.77 1.06 -8.72
C VAL A 9 -6.02 2.32 -9.56
N TRP A 10 -7.27 2.56 -9.97
CA TRP A 10 -7.66 3.68 -10.82
C TRP A 10 -7.57 5.05 -10.13
N CYS A 11 -7.58 5.08 -8.81
CA CYS A 11 -7.40 6.29 -8.01
C CYS A 11 -5.92 6.61 -7.72
N LEU A 12 -5.02 5.67 -7.98
CA LEU A 12 -3.59 5.84 -7.76
C LEU A 12 -2.94 6.64 -8.89
N THR A 13 -1.97 7.46 -8.51
CA THR A 13 -0.98 8.03 -9.41
C THR A 13 -0.05 6.93 -9.96
N PRO A 14 0.64 7.17 -11.10
CA PRO A 14 1.59 6.21 -11.65
C PRO A 14 2.68 5.80 -10.65
N ASP A 15 3.21 6.75 -9.88
CA ASP A 15 4.28 6.47 -8.92
C ASP A 15 3.81 5.64 -7.71
N GLU A 16 2.55 5.80 -7.28
CA GLU A 16 1.96 4.95 -6.24
C GLU A 16 1.72 3.52 -6.76
N ARG A 17 1.30 3.37 -8.03
CA ARG A 17 1.16 2.05 -8.68
C ARG A 17 2.50 1.33 -8.85
N ASP A 18 3.55 2.08 -9.15
CA ASP A 18 4.91 1.56 -9.29
C ASP A 18 5.58 1.26 -7.93
N GLY A 19 4.93 1.59 -6.81
CA GLY A 19 5.49 1.40 -5.47
C GLY A 19 6.59 2.40 -5.10
N LYS A 20 6.72 3.51 -5.82
CA LYS A 20 7.70 4.59 -5.54
C LYS A 20 7.21 5.59 -4.51
N ARG A 21 5.88 5.66 -4.29
CA ARG A 21 5.27 6.60 -3.33
C ARG A 21 4.26 5.90 -2.43
N CYS A 22 4.20 6.36 -1.19
CA CYS A 22 3.28 5.89 -0.17
C CYS A 22 1.83 6.09 -0.61
N VAL A 23 1.03 5.02 -0.56
CA VAL A 23 -0.39 5.04 -0.98
C VAL A 23 -1.28 5.99 -0.16
N TRP A 24 -0.83 6.40 1.02
CA TRP A 24 -1.63 7.24 1.93
C TRP A 24 -1.26 8.73 1.91
N CYS A 25 0.03 9.04 1.77
CA CYS A 25 0.52 10.42 1.88
C CYS A 25 1.36 10.88 0.69
N GLY A 26 1.64 10.00 -0.27
CA GLY A 26 2.48 10.29 -1.41
C GLY A 26 3.95 10.58 -1.06
N ALA A 27 4.44 10.22 0.13
CA ALA A 27 5.87 10.33 0.45
C ALA A 27 6.68 9.38 -0.44
N GLU A 28 7.88 9.79 -0.87
CA GLU A 28 8.79 8.91 -1.60
C GLU A 28 9.17 7.71 -0.73
N LEU A 29 9.21 6.53 -1.37
CA LEU A 29 9.57 5.27 -0.75
C LEU A 29 10.97 4.87 -1.21
N GLY A 30 11.77 4.38 -0.26
CA GLY A 30 13.04 3.73 -0.52
C GLY A 30 12.93 2.21 -0.37
N ASP A 31 14.07 1.55 -0.17
CA ASP A 31 14.15 0.10 -0.03
C ASP A 31 13.39 -0.44 1.21
N ASP A 32 13.13 0.42 2.20
CA ASP A 32 12.39 0.09 3.43
C ASP A 32 10.87 0.25 3.30
N ALA A 33 10.34 0.25 2.08
CA ALA A 33 8.90 0.35 1.82
C ALA A 33 8.12 -0.83 2.41
N ILE A 34 7.03 -0.55 3.12
CA ILE A 34 6.25 -1.59 3.81
C ILE A 34 5.01 -1.94 2.97
N PRO A 35 4.68 -3.23 2.78
CA PRO A 35 3.50 -3.61 2.01
C PRO A 35 2.21 -3.14 2.70
N ALA A 36 1.44 -2.26 2.04
CA ALA A 36 0.14 -1.81 2.53
C ALA A 36 -0.99 -2.76 2.08
N GLY A 37 -0.78 -3.47 0.97
CA GLY A 37 -1.69 -4.50 0.46
C GLY A 37 -1.82 -4.46 -1.06
N ILE A 38 -2.99 -4.84 -1.58
CA ILE A 38 -3.27 -4.91 -3.02
C ILE A 38 -4.36 -3.91 -3.37
N ALA A 39 -4.03 -2.89 -4.16
CA ALA A 39 -4.99 -1.97 -4.73
C ALA A 39 -5.71 -2.69 -5.88
N VAL A 40 -7.00 -2.95 -5.70
CA VAL A 40 -7.79 -3.74 -6.65
C VAL A 40 -8.20 -2.90 -7.86
N GLY A 41 -8.14 -3.50 -9.04
CA GLY A 41 -8.73 -2.91 -10.24
C GLY A 41 -8.93 -3.91 -11.37
N TYR A 42 -9.99 -3.70 -12.14
CA TYR A 42 -10.33 -4.50 -13.31
C TYR A 42 -10.56 -3.60 -14.52
N TRP A 43 -10.11 -4.04 -15.69
CA TRP A 43 -10.45 -3.44 -16.98
C TRP A 43 -11.15 -4.51 -17.83
N GLY A 44 -12.48 -4.51 -17.81
CA GLY A 44 -13.26 -5.64 -18.31
C GLY A 44 -12.91 -6.92 -17.54
N ALA A 45 -12.54 -7.99 -18.25
CA ALA A 45 -12.10 -9.25 -17.66
C ALA A 45 -10.63 -9.25 -17.17
N HIS A 46 -9.86 -8.19 -17.44
CA HIS A 46 -8.45 -8.14 -17.08
C HIS A 46 -8.25 -7.63 -15.65
N ASN A 47 -7.62 -8.45 -14.81
CA ASN A 47 -7.17 -8.02 -13.49
C ASN A 47 -5.95 -7.09 -13.63
N ARG A 48 -6.07 -5.88 -13.08
CA ARG A 48 -5.07 -4.81 -13.06
C ARG A 48 -4.68 -4.44 -11.63
N SER A 49 -4.93 -5.32 -10.68
CA SER A 49 -4.58 -5.10 -9.29
C SER A 49 -3.06 -5.07 -9.13
N VAL A 50 -2.58 -4.19 -8.26
CA VAL A 50 -1.14 -4.00 -8.01
C VAL A 50 -0.86 -3.99 -6.51
N ALA A 51 0.32 -4.47 -6.13
CA ALA A 51 0.81 -4.29 -4.77
C ALA A 51 1.13 -2.81 -4.55
N VAL A 52 0.72 -2.28 -3.39
CA VAL A 52 0.98 -0.91 -2.99
C VAL A 52 1.65 -0.89 -1.63
N TYR A 53 2.39 0.18 -1.40
CA TYR A 53 3.29 0.29 -0.27
C TYR A 53 3.00 1.56 0.54
N GLU A 54 3.40 1.52 1.80
CA GLU A 54 3.31 2.63 2.73
C GLU A 54 4.66 2.91 3.39
N CYS A 55 4.82 4.14 3.87
CA CYS A 55 5.98 4.51 4.66
C CYS A 55 5.80 4.08 6.13
N ALA A 56 6.91 3.93 6.86
CA ALA A 56 6.93 3.51 8.26
C ALA A 56 6.06 4.35 9.20
N ALA A 57 5.76 5.61 8.85
CA ALA A 57 4.84 6.46 9.63
C ALA A 57 3.38 5.96 9.62
N HIS A 58 2.99 5.15 8.63
CA HIS A 58 1.64 4.63 8.47
C HIS A 58 1.50 3.18 8.89
N THR A 59 2.61 2.43 8.88
CA THR A 59 2.63 1.09 9.42
C THR A 59 2.42 1.15 10.94
N PRO A 60 1.39 0.48 11.49
CA PRO A 60 1.32 0.32 12.93
C PRO A 60 2.55 -0.48 13.35
N THR A 61 3.38 0.08 14.24
CA THR A 61 4.44 -0.66 14.89
C THR A 61 3.81 -1.95 15.41
N ALA A 62 4.18 -3.08 14.82
CA ALA A 62 3.82 -4.37 15.39
C ALA A 62 4.40 -4.35 16.80
N GLU A 63 3.54 -4.28 17.81
CA GLU A 63 3.98 -4.51 19.19
C GLU A 63 4.70 -5.87 19.20
N PRO A 64 5.85 -6.00 19.86
CA PRO A 64 6.52 -7.29 19.98
C PRO A 64 5.60 -8.23 20.77
N GLY A 65 4.77 -8.96 20.04
CA GLY A 65 3.88 -9.98 20.57
C GLY A 65 4.69 -11.19 20.99
N ASP A 66 5.12 -11.17 22.25
CA ASP A 66 5.11 -12.29 23.20
C ASP A 66 5.11 -13.69 22.56
N ALA A 67 6.30 -14.21 22.31
CA ALA A 67 6.51 -15.65 22.15
C ALA A 67 6.66 -16.25 23.57
N THR A 68 5.54 -16.65 24.17
CA THR A 68 5.51 -17.57 25.32
C THR A 68 5.37 -19.01 24.82
#